data_AF-A0A2W6WYQ6-F1
#
_entry.id   AF-A0A2W6WYQ6-F1
#
_cell.length_a   1.000
_cell.length_b   1.000
_cell.length_c   1.000
_cell.angle_alpha   90.00
_cell.angle_beta   90.00
_cell.angle_gamma   90.00
#
_symmetry.space_group_name_H-M   'P 1'
#
loop_
_entity.id
_entity.type
_entity.pdbx_description
1 polymer ?
#
loop_
_entity_poly.entity_id
_entity_poly.type
_entity_poly.pdbx_seq_one_letter_code
_entity_poly.pdbx_strand_id
1 'polypeptide(L)'
;GEGRIKAFKALGEIAIPARIINVNEEEALIMSLVENIARKQHRALDLLSSIERLSDLGYDKYTIAQKTGLTPDYIKGIITLLKNGEERLLYAVEQKRIPLSVAITISKTANSNLDMQIALQEAYESGELKGNQLLHAKKVIDCRQNSSKSLGYGQYQSNNKVSSNDIVRSYQKEVQRQQIAVKKSEHNQQKLAFITGALMRLRKDEHFSTLLRAESLDSLPQYINEQIL
;
A
#
# COMPACT_ATOMS: atom_id res chain seq x y z
N GLY A 1 32.66 0.79 -19.10
CA GLY A 1 31.80 1.91 -19.58
C GLY A 1 30.68 1.51 -20.56
N GLU A 2 30.31 0.24 -20.64
CA GLU A 2 29.34 -0.30 -21.62
C GLU A 2 27.95 0.36 -21.58
N GLY A 3 27.42 0.65 -20.38
CA GLY A 3 26.10 1.27 -20.23
C GLY A 3 25.97 2.64 -20.92
N ARG A 4 27.04 3.44 -20.91
CA ARG A 4 27.08 4.75 -21.60
C ARG A 4 27.02 4.57 -23.12
N ILE A 5 27.73 3.57 -23.66
CA ILE A 5 27.70 3.26 -25.10
C ILE A 5 26.28 2.86 -25.53
N LYS A 6 25.61 2.00 -24.75
CA LYS A 6 24.23 1.58 -25.02
C LYS A 6 23.25 2.76 -24.99
N ALA A 7 23.42 3.68 -24.04
CA ALA A 7 22.58 4.88 -23.93
C ALA A 7 22.73 5.80 -25.15
N PHE A 8 23.97 6.09 -25.58
CA PHE A 8 24.21 6.91 -26.78
C PHE A 8 23.60 6.28 -28.05
N LYS A 9 23.75 4.95 -28.22
CA LYS A 9 23.10 4.24 -29.33
C LYS A 9 21.58 4.33 -29.28
N ALA A 10 20.97 4.18 -28.09
CA ALA A 10 19.52 4.30 -27.92
C ALA A 10 18.99 5.71 -28.19
N LEU A 11 19.82 6.73 -27.96
CA LEU A 11 19.51 8.13 -28.27
C LEU A 11 19.75 8.50 -29.75
N GLY A 12 20.29 7.59 -30.56
CA GLY A 12 20.58 7.81 -31.98
C GLY A 12 21.88 8.60 -32.24
N GLU A 13 22.73 8.76 -31.23
CA GLU A 13 23.98 9.51 -31.34
C GLU A 13 25.05 8.72 -32.11
N ILE A 14 25.73 9.39 -33.04
CA ILE A 14 26.74 8.79 -33.93
C ILE A 14 28.16 8.92 -33.33
N ALA A 15 28.36 9.84 -32.39
CA ALA A 15 29.63 10.09 -31.73
C ALA A 15 29.49 10.03 -30.20
N ILE A 16 30.51 9.49 -29.53
CA ILE A 16 30.58 9.44 -28.06
C ILE A 16 31.93 9.99 -27.60
N PRO A 17 31.98 10.88 -26.58
CA PRO A 17 33.25 11.31 -26.01
C PRO A 17 33.98 10.13 -25.39
N ALA A 18 35.21 9.90 -25.83
CA ALA A 18 36.05 8.80 -25.37
C ALA A 18 37.45 9.28 -25.02
N ARG A 19 38.06 8.67 -24.01
CA ARG A 19 39.48 8.81 -23.73
C ARG A 19 40.19 7.56 -24.24
N ILE A 20 41.11 7.75 -25.19
CA ILE A 20 41.92 6.65 -25.73
C ILE A 20 43.10 6.43 -24.80
N ILE A 21 43.30 5.18 -24.38
CA ILE A 21 44.41 4.76 -23.53
C ILE A 21 44.97 3.49 -24.17
N ASN A 22 46.29 3.42 -24.34
CA ASN A 22 46.96 2.21 -24.78
C ASN A 22 47.31 1.35 -23.56
N VAL A 23 46.83 0.11 -23.54
CA VAL A 23 46.98 -0.85 -22.43
C VAL A 23 47.05 -2.25 -23.03
N ASN A 24 47.78 -3.15 -22.38
CA ASN A 24 47.81 -4.57 -22.77
C ASN A 24 46.53 -5.31 -22.28
N GLU A 25 46.32 -6.55 -22.72
CA GLU A 25 45.10 -7.31 -22.38
C GLU A 25 44.93 -7.53 -20.87
N GLU A 26 46.02 -7.82 -20.16
CA GLU A 26 45.99 -8.05 -18.71
C GLU A 26 45.60 -6.78 -17.94
N GLU A 27 46.19 -5.64 -18.30
CA GLU A 27 45.86 -4.33 -17.76
C GLU A 27 44.42 -3.94 -18.09
N ALA A 28 43.94 -4.21 -19.30
CA ALA A 28 42.55 -3.95 -19.70
C ALA A 28 41.56 -4.78 -18.85
N LEU A 29 41.88 -6.04 -18.56
CA LEU A 29 41.07 -6.90 -17.69
C LEU A 29 41.04 -6.36 -16.26
N ILE A 30 42.20 -6.00 -15.70
CA ILE A 30 42.30 -5.41 -14.36
C ILE A 30 41.51 -4.10 -14.30
N MET A 31 41.63 -3.22 -15.30
CA MET A 31 40.88 -1.97 -15.38
C MET A 31 39.37 -2.20 -15.43
N SER A 32 38.89 -3.22 -16.13
CA SER A 32 37.46 -3.58 -16.17
C SER A 32 36.94 -4.04 -14.80
N LEU A 33 37.71 -4.89 -14.12
CA LEU A 33 37.38 -5.37 -12.77
C LEU A 33 37.38 -4.23 -11.76
N VAL A 34 38.42 -3.40 -11.77
CA VAL A 34 38.54 -2.23 -10.91
C VAL A 34 37.41 -1.23 -11.19
N GLU A 35 37.05 -0.97 -12.45
CA GLU A 35 35.89 -0.11 -12.79
C GLU A 35 34.61 -0.65 -12.15
N ASN A 36 34.35 -1.95 -12.31
CA ASN A 36 33.14 -2.59 -11.76
C ASN A 36 33.11 -2.54 -10.23
N ILE A 37 34.23 -2.76 -9.56
CA ILE A 37 34.34 -2.75 -8.09
C ILE A 37 34.31 -1.32 -7.53
N ALA A 38 34.96 -0.37 -8.21
CA ALA A 38 35.03 1.03 -7.79
C ALA A 38 33.73 1.81 -8.04
N ARG A 39 32.76 1.23 -8.77
CA ARG A 39 31.43 1.84 -8.90
C ARG A 39 30.78 1.90 -7.52
N LYS A 40 30.68 3.13 -7.00
CA LYS A 40 29.88 3.44 -5.82
C LYS A 40 28.46 2.95 -6.08
N GLN A 41 27.99 1.98 -5.32
CA GLN A 41 26.56 1.68 -5.26
C GLN A 41 25.89 2.95 -4.72
N HIS A 42 25.17 3.65 -5.59
CA HIS A 42 24.34 4.77 -5.17
C HIS A 42 23.46 4.28 -4.04
N ARG A 43 23.50 4.97 -2.89
CA ARG A 43 22.60 4.61 -1.80
C ARG A 43 21.19 4.85 -2.29
N ALA A 44 20.28 3.97 -1.93
CA ALA A 44 18.82 4.07 -2.15
C ALA A 44 18.26 5.50 -2.08
N LEU A 45 18.77 6.29 -1.13
CA LEU A 45 18.33 7.65 -0.83
C LEU A 45 18.92 8.71 -1.77
N ASP A 46 20.01 8.43 -2.49
CA ASP A 46 20.69 9.41 -3.35
C ASP A 46 19.84 9.79 -4.58
N LEU A 47 19.08 8.83 -5.11
CA LEU A 47 18.14 9.10 -6.22
C LEU A 47 16.96 9.94 -5.72
N LEU A 48 16.47 9.66 -4.52
CA LEU A 48 15.35 10.36 -3.90
C LEU A 48 15.73 11.80 -3.57
N SER A 49 16.92 12.04 -3.01
CA SER A 49 17.45 13.39 -2.75
C SER A 49 17.73 14.15 -4.05
N SER A 50 18.08 13.46 -5.13
CA SER A 50 18.22 14.09 -6.45
C SER A 50 16.87 14.56 -7.01
N ILE A 51 15.80 13.77 -6.82
CA ILE A 51 14.43 14.17 -7.19
C ILE A 51 13.96 15.34 -6.33
N GLU A 52 14.21 15.29 -5.03
CA GLU A 52 13.89 16.37 -4.09
C GLU A 52 14.54 17.68 -4.53
N ARG A 53 15.86 17.66 -4.77
CA ARG A 53 16.60 18.84 -5.23
C ARG A 53 16.09 19.38 -6.56
N LEU A 54 15.73 18.52 -7.52
CA LEU A 54 15.14 18.98 -8.78
C LEU A 54 13.76 19.63 -8.56
N SER A 55 12.95 19.09 -7.64
CA SER A 55 11.69 19.71 -7.24
C SER A 55 11.93 21.08 -6.58
N ASP A 56 12.92 21.20 -5.69
CA ASP A 56 13.27 22.45 -5.00
C ASP A 56 13.77 23.53 -5.96
N LEU A 57 14.44 23.12 -7.04
CA LEU A 57 14.84 24.00 -8.14
C LEU A 57 13.67 24.45 -9.04
N GLY A 58 12.44 24.01 -8.74
CA GLY A 58 11.23 24.42 -9.46
C GLY A 58 10.98 23.66 -10.76
N TYR A 59 11.67 22.55 -11.02
CA TYR A 59 11.40 21.73 -12.20
C TYR A 59 10.04 21.03 -12.06
N ASP A 60 9.25 21.06 -13.13
CA ASP A 60 8.00 20.31 -13.18
C ASP A 60 8.24 18.79 -13.28
N LYS A 61 7.28 18.00 -12.80
CA LYS A 61 7.34 16.52 -12.75
C LYS A 61 7.65 15.88 -14.10
N TYR A 62 7.17 16.45 -15.21
CA TYR A 62 7.46 15.94 -16.56
C TYR A 62 8.91 16.17 -16.96
N THR A 63 9.47 17.32 -16.60
CA THR A 63 10.89 17.62 -16.84
C THR A 63 11.80 16.74 -16.00
N ILE A 64 11.41 16.48 -14.74
CA ILE A 64 12.13 15.55 -13.86
C ILE A 64 12.04 14.12 -14.43
N ALA A 65 10.87 13.69 -14.93
CA ALA A 65 10.67 12.40 -15.57
C ALA A 65 11.62 12.19 -16.75
N GLN A 66 11.71 13.20 -17.62
CA GLN A 66 12.61 13.16 -18.77
C GLN A 66 14.09 13.10 -18.35
N LYS A 67 14.48 13.83 -17.30
CA LYS A 67 15.87 13.85 -16.80
C LYS A 67 16.27 12.58 -16.06
N THR A 68 15.33 11.92 -15.40
CA THR A 68 15.60 10.74 -14.55
C THR A 68 15.24 9.41 -15.22
N GLY A 69 14.47 9.43 -16.31
CA GLY A 69 13.95 8.22 -16.96
C GLY A 69 12.82 7.53 -16.17
N LEU A 70 12.19 8.24 -15.22
CA LEU A 70 11.09 7.72 -14.40
C LEU A 70 9.74 8.24 -14.91
N THR A 71 8.64 7.60 -14.50
CA THR A 71 7.31 8.07 -14.90
C THR A 71 6.89 9.31 -14.09
N PRO A 72 6.12 10.24 -14.68
CA PRO A 72 5.65 11.44 -13.97
C PRO A 72 4.83 11.11 -12.71
N ASP A 73 4.03 10.04 -12.75
CA ASP A 73 3.23 9.62 -11.60
C ASP A 73 4.09 9.09 -10.45
N TYR A 74 5.16 8.36 -10.77
CA TYR A 74 6.11 7.87 -9.79
C TYR A 74 6.84 9.03 -9.10
N ILE A 75 7.28 10.03 -9.88
CA ILE A 75 7.91 11.24 -9.34
C ILE A 75 6.93 12.03 -8.46
N LYS A 76 5.68 12.22 -8.91
CA LYS A 76 4.64 12.88 -8.12
C LYS A 76 4.45 12.18 -6.78
N GLY A 77 4.40 10.85 -6.78
CA GLY A 77 4.30 10.04 -5.57
C GLY A 77 5.48 10.22 -4.61
N ILE A 78 6.70 10.19 -5.13
CA ILE A 78 7.93 10.44 -4.35
C ILE A 78 7.92 11.84 -3.75
N ILE A 79 7.64 12.88 -4.54
CA ILE A 79 7.57 14.27 -4.07
C ILE A 79 6.51 14.42 -2.96
N THR A 80 5.37 13.72 -3.09
CA THR A 80 4.31 13.75 -2.07
C THR A 80 4.80 13.14 -0.75
N LEU A 81 5.49 12.00 -0.79
CA LEU A 81 6.04 11.36 0.39
C LEU A 81 7.16 12.19 1.05
N LEU A 82 8.04 12.79 0.25
CA LEU A 82 9.10 13.70 0.73
C LEU A 82 8.52 14.91 1.44
N LYS A 83 7.53 15.58 0.84
CA LYS A 83 6.83 16.73 1.45
C LYS A 83 6.14 16.38 2.78
N ASN A 84 5.69 15.14 2.93
CA ASN A 84 5.08 14.64 4.16
C ASN A 84 6.12 14.20 5.22
N GLY A 85 7.42 14.26 4.90
CA GLY A 85 8.51 13.81 5.76
C GLY A 85 8.56 12.29 5.96
N GLU A 86 7.99 11.52 5.03
CA GLU A 86 7.79 10.07 5.15
C GLU A 86 9.00 9.27 4.62
N GLU A 87 10.18 9.55 5.17
CA GLU A 87 11.44 8.94 4.74
C GLU A 87 11.44 7.41 4.89
N ARG A 88 10.80 6.87 5.94
CA ARG A 88 10.70 5.42 6.15
C ARG A 88 9.87 4.70 5.11
N LEU A 89 8.75 5.29 4.71
CA LEU A 89 7.91 4.74 3.66
C LEU A 89 8.67 4.78 2.33
N LEU A 90 9.37 5.89 2.06
CA LEU A 90 10.20 6.06 0.87
C LEU A 90 11.31 5.00 0.79
N TYR A 91 11.99 4.73 1.91
CA TYR A 91 12.99 3.68 2.00
C TYR A 91 12.40 2.28 1.75
N ALA A 92 11.22 1.98 2.28
CA ALA A 92 10.56 0.70 2.04
C ALA A 92 10.11 0.50 0.58
N VAL A 93 9.70 1.58 -0.08
CA VAL A 93 9.34 1.59 -1.51
C VAL A 93 10.56 1.34 -2.39
N GLU A 94 11.69 1.99 -2.09
CA GLU A 94 12.93 1.79 -2.84
C GLU A 94 13.43 0.35 -2.75
N GLN A 95 13.35 -0.25 -1.55
CA GLN A 95 13.70 -1.66 -1.31
C GLN A 95 12.69 -2.65 -1.92
N LYS A 96 11.68 -2.17 -2.67
CA LYS A 96 10.58 -2.95 -3.26
C LYS A 96 9.79 -3.78 -2.25
N ARG A 97 9.83 -3.40 -0.97
CA ARG A 97 9.13 -4.10 0.11
C ARG A 97 7.64 -3.76 0.13
N ILE A 98 7.31 -2.53 -0.29
CA ILE A 98 5.94 -2.01 -0.36
C ILE A 98 5.77 -1.26 -1.69
N PRO A 99 4.63 -1.38 -2.39
CA PRO A 99 4.32 -0.56 -3.55
C PRO A 99 4.22 0.94 -3.21
N LEU A 100 4.54 1.81 -4.18
CA LEU A 100 4.42 3.26 -4.00
C LEU A 100 2.97 3.72 -3.76
N SER A 101 1.98 3.07 -4.41
CA SER A 101 0.56 3.35 -4.21
C SER A 101 0.17 3.23 -2.74
N VAL A 102 0.53 2.11 -2.13
CA VAL A 102 0.28 1.79 -0.73
C VAL A 102 1.03 2.76 0.21
N ALA A 103 2.26 3.12 -0.10
CA ALA A 103 2.99 4.10 0.70
C ALA A 103 2.29 5.47 0.70
N ILE A 104 1.74 5.89 -0.45
CA ILE A 104 0.97 7.13 -0.56
C ILE A 104 -0.33 7.03 0.25
N THR A 105 -1.08 5.93 0.18
CA THR A 105 -2.32 5.77 0.97
C THR A 105 -2.03 5.82 2.47
N ILE A 106 -1.00 5.10 2.94
CA ILE A 106 -0.56 5.14 4.35
C ILE A 106 -0.13 6.55 4.77
N SER A 107 0.53 7.30 3.88
CA SER A 107 0.93 8.69 4.20
C SER A 107 -0.25 9.63 4.41
N LYS A 108 -1.39 9.36 3.75
CA LYS A 108 -2.61 10.18 3.82
C LYS A 108 -3.46 9.89 5.07
N THR A 109 -3.44 8.65 5.57
CA THR A 109 -4.24 8.21 6.74
C THR A 109 -3.61 8.66 8.07
N ALA A 110 -3.28 9.94 8.21
CA ALA A 110 -2.50 10.47 9.32
C ALA A 110 -3.15 10.19 10.70
N ASN A 111 -2.34 9.65 11.62
CA ASN A 111 -2.50 9.66 13.08
C ASN A 111 -3.63 8.81 13.72
N SER A 112 -4.51 8.16 12.95
CA SER A 112 -5.49 7.22 13.49
C SER A 112 -5.08 5.77 13.22
N ASN A 113 -4.93 4.98 14.29
CA ASN A 113 -4.66 3.54 14.21
C ASN A 113 -5.73 2.79 13.40
N LEU A 114 -6.97 3.26 13.47
CA LEU A 114 -8.09 2.69 12.74
C LEU A 114 -7.92 2.90 11.22
N ASP A 115 -7.62 4.13 10.81
CA ASP A 115 -7.53 4.49 9.39
C ASP A 115 -6.37 3.79 8.68
N MET A 116 -5.25 3.57 9.38
CA MET A 116 -4.15 2.76 8.85
C MET A 116 -4.50 1.28 8.70
N GLN A 117 -5.28 0.72 9.63
CA GLN A 117 -5.75 -0.67 9.51
C GLN A 117 -6.71 -0.82 8.33
N ILE A 118 -7.61 0.15 8.14
CA ILE A 118 -8.51 0.19 6.99
C ILE A 118 -7.71 0.29 5.69
N ALA A 119 -6.74 1.20 5.59
CA ALA A 119 -5.90 1.32 4.39
C ALA A 119 -5.09 0.05 4.09
N LEU A 120 -4.59 -0.66 5.11
CA LEU A 120 -3.93 -1.97 4.92
C LEU A 120 -4.91 -3.03 4.42
N GLN A 121 -6.15 -3.02 4.92
CA GLN A 121 -7.19 -3.96 4.53
C GLN A 121 -7.61 -3.73 3.09
N GLU A 122 -7.87 -2.48 2.71
CA GLU A 122 -8.19 -2.10 1.33
C GLU A 122 -7.06 -2.48 0.37
N ALA A 123 -5.80 -2.23 0.75
CA ALA A 123 -4.64 -2.60 -0.06
C ALA A 123 -4.44 -4.13 -0.17
N TYR A 124 -4.88 -4.89 0.83
CA TYR A 124 -4.88 -6.36 0.78
C TYR A 124 -6.02 -6.89 -0.10
N GLU A 125 -7.23 -6.34 0.03
CA GLU A 125 -8.42 -6.72 -0.74
C GLU A 125 -8.29 -6.34 -2.22
N SER A 126 -7.69 -5.20 -2.53
CA SER A 126 -7.34 -4.80 -3.91
C SER A 126 -6.21 -5.64 -4.51
N GLY A 127 -5.48 -6.38 -3.66
CA GLY A 127 -4.37 -7.23 -4.06
C GLY A 127 -3.05 -6.51 -4.29
N GLU A 128 -2.95 -5.22 -3.96
CA GLU A 128 -1.70 -4.45 -3.98
C GLU A 128 -0.68 -4.97 -2.94
N LEU A 129 -1.16 -5.47 -1.81
CA LEU A 129 -0.34 -6.11 -0.78
C LEU A 129 -0.61 -7.61 -0.69
N LYS A 130 0.42 -8.44 -0.92
CA LYS A 130 0.33 -9.89 -0.74
C LYS A 130 1.52 -10.46 0.02
N GLY A 131 1.26 -11.48 0.84
CA GLY A 131 2.30 -12.26 1.55
C GLY A 131 3.29 -11.38 2.32
N ASN A 132 4.56 -11.44 1.94
CA ASN A 132 5.65 -10.72 2.61
C ASN A 132 5.51 -9.18 2.54
N GLN A 133 4.86 -8.63 1.50
CA GLN A 133 4.69 -7.18 1.39
C GLN A 133 3.75 -6.63 2.47
N LEU A 134 2.70 -7.39 2.82
CA LEU A 134 1.80 -7.05 3.93
C LEU A 134 2.57 -7.01 5.27
N LEU A 135 3.46 -7.97 5.49
CA LEU A 135 4.32 -8.00 6.67
C LEU A 135 5.25 -6.78 6.73
N HIS A 136 5.88 -6.45 5.60
CA HIS A 136 6.75 -5.29 5.53
C HIS A 136 5.98 -3.99 5.73
N ALA A 137 4.78 -3.86 5.16
CA ALA A 137 3.90 -2.71 5.39
C ALA A 137 3.54 -2.56 6.87
N LYS A 138 3.15 -3.65 7.54
CA LYS A 138 2.88 -3.65 8.97
C LYS A 138 4.10 -3.24 9.79
N LYS A 139 5.28 -3.82 9.52
CA LYS A 139 6.53 -3.45 10.21
C LYS A 139 6.88 -1.98 10.04
N VAL A 140 6.71 -1.43 8.84
CA VAL A 140 7.00 -0.02 8.57
C VAL A 140 6.02 0.89 9.30
N ILE A 141 4.73 0.52 9.37
CA ILE A 141 3.72 1.24 10.14
C ILE A 141 4.03 1.17 11.65
N ASP A 142 4.31 -0.01 12.19
CA ASP A 142 4.64 -0.20 13.61
C ASP A 142 5.88 0.63 13.99
N CYS A 143 6.93 0.63 13.15
CA CYS A 143 8.10 1.48 13.33
C CYS A 143 7.74 2.97 13.22
N ARG A 144 6.87 3.37 12.28
CA ARG A 144 6.39 4.75 12.13
C ARG A 144 5.55 5.23 13.32
N GLN A 145 4.85 4.34 14.01
CA GLN A 145 4.13 4.66 15.26
C GLN A 145 5.08 4.79 16.45
N ASN A 146 6.01 3.85 16.59
CA ASN A 146 6.90 3.78 17.76
C ASN A 146 8.11 4.73 17.66
N SER A 147 8.37 5.31 16.49
CA SER A 147 9.50 6.22 16.24
C SER A 147 9.11 7.29 15.23
N SER A 148 9.75 8.46 15.25
CA SER A 148 9.44 9.60 14.35
C SER A 148 9.46 9.22 12.87
N LYS A 149 8.78 9.96 11.98
CA LYS A 149 8.72 9.64 10.53
C LYS A 149 10.07 9.58 9.81
N SER A 150 11.12 10.17 10.40
CA SER A 150 12.48 10.24 9.85
C SER A 150 13.31 8.97 10.11
N LEU A 151 14.24 8.69 9.20
CA LEU A 151 15.30 7.70 9.35
C LEU A 151 16.36 8.22 10.33
N GLY A 152 16.06 8.23 11.63
CA GLY A 152 17.09 8.42 12.65
C GLY A 152 18.24 7.41 12.47
N TYR A 153 19.47 7.84 12.76
CA TYR A 153 20.70 7.03 12.76
C TYR A 153 20.62 5.92 13.83
N GLY A 154 19.84 4.89 13.56
CA GLY A 154 19.62 3.76 14.46
C GLY A 154 19.11 2.61 13.63
N GLN A 155 20.03 1.72 13.24
CA GLN A 155 19.67 0.46 12.60
C GLN A 155 18.82 -0.37 13.57
N TYR A 156 17.49 -0.27 13.44
CA TYR A 156 16.60 -1.20 14.11
C TYR A 156 16.61 -2.52 13.36
N GLN A 157 17.58 -3.38 13.68
CA GLN A 157 17.41 -4.82 13.50
C GLN A 157 16.44 -5.32 14.57
N SER A 158 15.13 -5.16 14.35
CA SER A 158 14.15 -5.91 15.12
C SER A 158 14.17 -7.35 14.61
N ASN A 159 15.01 -8.16 15.26
CA ASN A 159 15.17 -9.58 15.02
C ASN A 159 14.03 -10.36 15.71
N ASN A 160 12.78 -9.92 15.57
CA ASN A 160 11.64 -10.72 15.99
C ASN A 160 11.34 -11.74 14.89
N LYS A 161 11.91 -12.93 15.05
CA LYS A 161 11.53 -14.16 14.34
C LYS A 161 10.15 -14.63 14.79
N VAL A 162 9.13 -13.77 14.63
CA VAL A 162 7.76 -14.25 14.49
C VAL A 162 7.62 -14.61 13.03
N SER A 163 7.28 -15.88 12.74
CA SER A 163 7.20 -16.39 11.38
C SER A 163 6.32 -15.46 10.54
N SER A 164 6.90 -14.91 9.47
CA SER A 164 6.22 -14.01 8.52
C SER A 164 4.87 -14.58 8.07
N ASN A 165 4.81 -15.91 7.96
CA ASN A 165 3.64 -16.66 7.53
C ASN A 165 2.51 -16.65 8.58
N ASP A 166 2.82 -16.63 9.88
CA ASP A 166 1.80 -16.65 10.93
C ASP A 166 1.05 -15.32 11.03
N ILE A 167 1.74 -14.20 10.80
CA ILE A 167 1.13 -12.87 10.78
C ILE A 167 0.23 -12.70 9.55
N VAL A 168 0.69 -13.15 8.37
CA VAL A 168 -0.13 -13.11 7.15
C VAL A 168 -1.36 -14.00 7.31
N ARG A 169 -1.20 -15.20 7.88
CA ARG A 169 -2.29 -16.16 8.08
C ARG A 169 -3.30 -15.69 9.12
N SER A 170 -2.86 -15.07 10.22
CA SER A 170 -3.77 -14.52 11.23
C SER A 170 -4.57 -13.34 10.66
N TYR A 171 -3.91 -12.46 9.90
CA TYR A 171 -4.58 -11.35 9.22
C TYR A 171 -5.61 -11.83 8.21
N GLN A 172 -5.25 -12.81 7.38
CA GLN A 172 -6.17 -13.45 6.44
C GLN A 172 -7.41 -14.03 7.11
N LYS A 173 -7.23 -14.71 8.25
CA LYS A 173 -8.36 -15.25 9.03
C LYS A 173 -9.25 -14.14 9.57
N GLU A 174 -8.68 -13.04 10.05
CA GLU A 174 -9.47 -11.93 10.60
C GLU A 174 -10.30 -11.24 9.52
N VAL A 175 -9.70 -10.95 8.36
CA VAL A 175 -10.43 -10.39 7.19
C VAL A 175 -11.55 -11.34 6.74
N GLN A 176 -11.29 -12.64 6.64
CA GLN A 176 -12.33 -13.63 6.30
C GLN A 176 -13.46 -13.66 7.33
N ARG A 177 -13.13 -13.58 8.63
CA ARG A 177 -14.13 -13.53 9.70
C ARG A 177 -15.02 -12.30 9.58
N GLN A 178 -14.45 -11.13 9.32
CA GLN A 178 -15.19 -9.89 9.10
C GLN A 178 -16.10 -10.00 7.87
N GLN A 179 -15.60 -10.52 6.75
CA GLN A 179 -16.41 -10.70 5.54
C GLN A 179 -17.60 -11.65 5.76
N ILE A 180 -17.41 -12.73 6.52
CA ILE A 180 -18.50 -13.65 6.89
C ILE A 180 -19.52 -12.95 7.80
N ALA A 181 -19.07 -12.12 8.74
CA ALA A 181 -19.95 -11.38 9.63
C ALA A 181 -20.83 -10.39 8.85
N VAL A 182 -20.25 -9.64 7.90
CA VAL A 182 -20.98 -8.72 7.02
C VAL A 182 -22.03 -9.48 6.18
N LYS A 183 -21.64 -10.55 5.50
CA LYS A 183 -22.57 -11.37 4.70
C LYS A 183 -23.71 -11.96 5.53
N LYS A 184 -23.43 -12.41 6.75
CA LYS A 184 -24.47 -12.90 7.68
C LYS A 184 -25.43 -11.79 8.08
N SER A 185 -24.91 -10.59 8.34
CA SER A 185 -25.73 -9.42 8.65
C SER A 185 -26.66 -9.06 7.49
N GLU A 186 -26.13 -8.99 6.27
CA GLU A 186 -26.91 -8.71 5.05
C GLU A 186 -28.02 -9.75 4.84
N HIS A 187 -27.69 -11.04 4.97
CA HIS A 187 -28.68 -12.12 4.85
C HIS A 187 -29.78 -12.04 5.91
N ASN A 188 -29.42 -11.70 7.14
CA ASN A 188 -30.38 -11.53 8.23
C ASN A 188 -31.26 -10.30 7.99
N GLN A 189 -30.70 -9.19 7.50
CA GLN A 189 -31.47 -8.00 7.12
C GLN A 189 -32.48 -8.30 6.00
N GLN A 190 -32.07 -9.04 4.96
CA GLN A 190 -32.98 -9.45 3.88
C GLN A 190 -34.13 -10.32 4.39
N LYS A 191 -33.83 -11.29 5.27
CA LYS A 191 -34.85 -12.13 5.91
C LYS A 191 -35.80 -11.34 6.80
N LEU A 192 -35.27 -10.42 7.62
CA LEU A 192 -36.08 -9.57 8.46
C LEU A 192 -37.00 -8.69 7.62
N ALA A 193 -36.49 -8.05 6.56
CA ALA A 193 -37.30 -7.24 5.65
C ALA A 193 -38.42 -8.04 4.98
N PHE A 194 -38.14 -9.30 4.61
CA PHE A 194 -39.16 -10.20 4.09
C PHE A 194 -40.24 -10.54 5.13
N ILE A 195 -39.83 -10.89 6.35
CA ILE A 195 -40.74 -11.22 7.45
C ILE A 195 -41.60 -10.00 7.83
N THR A 196 -41.00 -8.82 7.99
CA THR A 196 -41.74 -7.60 8.32
C THR A 196 -42.72 -7.23 7.21
N GLY A 197 -42.32 -7.31 5.93
CA GLY A 197 -43.21 -7.09 4.80
C GLY A 197 -44.39 -8.08 4.74
N ALA A 198 -44.13 -9.37 5.01
CA ALA A 198 -45.18 -10.39 5.07
C ALA A 198 -46.15 -10.14 6.24
N LEU A 199 -45.63 -9.83 7.43
CA LEU A 199 -46.42 -9.50 8.61
C LEU A 199 -47.25 -8.23 8.40
N MET A 200 -46.70 -7.18 7.78
CA MET A 200 -47.46 -5.97 7.43
C MET A 200 -48.63 -6.29 6.50
N ARG A 201 -48.43 -7.18 5.51
CA ARG A 201 -49.49 -7.59 4.59
C ARG A 201 -50.57 -8.43 5.28
N LEU A 202 -50.16 -9.36 6.15
CA LEU A 202 -51.10 -10.20 6.91
C LEU A 202 -51.89 -9.39 7.95
N ARG A 203 -51.27 -8.38 8.59
CA ARG A 203 -51.96 -7.52 9.58
C ARG A 203 -52.97 -6.56 8.97
N LYS A 204 -52.88 -6.28 7.66
CA LYS A 204 -53.92 -5.53 6.94
C LYS A 204 -55.23 -6.31 6.79
N ASP A 205 -55.21 -7.62 7.01
CA ASP A 205 -56.41 -8.47 7.01
C ASP A 205 -57.05 -8.48 8.42
N GLU A 206 -58.27 -7.93 8.51
CA GLU A 206 -59.03 -7.88 9.76
C GLU A 206 -59.42 -9.28 10.27
N HIS A 207 -59.66 -10.24 9.37
CA HIS A 207 -60.00 -11.61 9.76
C HIS A 207 -58.80 -12.29 10.43
N PHE A 208 -57.59 -12.07 9.89
CA PHE A 208 -56.36 -12.59 10.46
C PHE A 208 -56.05 -11.99 11.85
N SER A 209 -56.25 -10.69 12.00
CA SER A 209 -56.04 -10.00 13.28
C SER A 209 -57.02 -10.45 14.37
N THR A 210 -58.28 -10.71 13.99
CA THR A 210 -59.31 -11.22 14.90
C THR A 210 -59.00 -12.64 15.36
N LEU A 211 -58.50 -13.49 14.45
CA LEU A 211 -58.11 -14.86 14.75
C LEU A 211 -56.88 -14.93 15.69
N LEU A 212 -55.87 -14.07 15.47
CA LEU A 212 -54.71 -13.99 16.35
C LEU A 212 -55.07 -13.60 17.79
N ARG A 213 -56.05 -12.70 17.97
CA ARG A 213 -56.56 -12.35 19.31
C ARG A 213 -57.32 -13.50 19.96
N ALA A 214 -58.13 -14.24 19.20
CA ALA A 214 -58.87 -15.38 19.71
C ALA A 214 -57.92 -16.50 20.22
N GLU A 215 -56.80 -16.70 19.53
CA GLU A 215 -55.79 -17.72 19.87
C GLU A 215 -54.69 -17.21 20.83
N SER A 216 -54.79 -15.98 21.35
CA SER A 216 -53.78 -15.37 22.24
C SER A 216 -52.36 -15.28 21.65
N LEU A 217 -52.25 -15.06 20.33
CA LEU A 217 -50.99 -14.95 19.57
C LEU A 217 -50.77 -13.53 19.04
N ASP A 218 -51.34 -12.53 19.69
CA ASP A 218 -51.28 -11.12 19.27
C ASP A 218 -49.99 -10.40 19.69
N SER A 219 -49.15 -11.02 20.52
CA SER A 219 -47.86 -10.45 20.93
C SER A 219 -46.78 -10.61 19.84
N LEU A 220 -46.09 -9.51 19.52
CA LEU A 220 -44.94 -9.49 18.61
C LEU A 220 -43.67 -9.03 19.35
N PRO A 221 -42.48 -9.48 18.94
CA PRO A 221 -41.22 -8.95 19.44
C PRO A 221 -41.16 -7.43 19.23
N GLN A 222 -40.71 -6.70 20.25
CA GLN A 222 -40.74 -5.23 20.27
C GLN A 222 -40.07 -4.59 19.04
N TYR A 223 -38.92 -5.10 18.62
CA TYR A 223 -38.20 -4.63 17.42
C TYR A 223 -39.03 -4.74 16.13
N ILE A 224 -39.82 -5.82 16.00
CA ILE A 224 -40.69 -6.03 14.83
C ILE A 224 -41.92 -5.13 14.94
N ASN A 225 -42.47 -4.95 16.14
CA ASN A 225 -43.63 -4.09 16.35
C ASN A 225 -43.32 -2.62 16.04
N GLU A 226 -42.12 -2.14 16.41
CA GLU A 226 -41.64 -0.78 16.11
C GLU A 226 -41.41 -0.54 14.61
N GLN A 227 -41.04 -1.57 13.83
CA GLN A 227 -40.87 -1.45 12.37
C GLN A 227 -42.17 -1.58 11.57
N ILE A 228 -43.24 -2.09 12.19
CA ILE A 228 -44.54 -2.34 11.55
C ILE A 228 -45.57 -1.25 11.88
N LEU A 229 -45.36 -0.46 12.95
CA LEU A 229 -46.12 0.75 13.28
C LEU A 229 -45.98 1.83 12.18
#